data_AF-A0A660RP14-F1
#
_entry.id   AF-A0A660RP14-F1
#
_cell.length_a   1.000
_cell.length_b   1.000
_cell.length_c   1.000
_cell.angle_alpha   90.00
_cell.angle_beta   90.00
_cell.angle_gamma   90.00
#
_symmetry.space_group_name_H-M   'P 1'
#
loop_
_entity.id
_entity.type
_entity.pdbx_description
1 polymer ?
#
loop_
_entity_poly.entity_id
_entity_poly.type
_entity_poly.pdbx_seq_one_letter_code
_entity_poly.pdbx_strand_id
1 'polypeptide(L)'
;MALAGKKEGLDKDPEIKKELIEIEKSVLAKKYFEKKAKKLNINEREIKEYYKKNKERYKKPEEVHVKHILIYVPKNADKATEEKALKKAKQIRAQILKGAKFEELAKIYSDDKGSKEKGGDLGIIKKGQTIPEFEKEIFKLKPGEISLPIRSPYGYHIVKVEKKIPEKIPSFEEVKDLVKEDYLQKKEEELMAQILQKLYREYQPKIYLKLGKKDMQNEGR
;
A
#
# COMPACT_ATOMS: atom_id res chain seq x y z
N MET A 1 -33.33 25.03 14.52
CA MET A 1 -33.65 23.87 13.66
C MET A 1 -34.10 22.64 14.47
N ALA A 2 -33.27 22.03 15.33
CA ALA A 2 -33.68 20.86 16.13
C ALA A 2 -34.97 21.06 16.98
N LEU A 3 -35.13 22.21 17.64
CA LEU A 3 -36.36 22.56 18.36
C LEU A 3 -37.59 22.66 17.46
N ALA A 4 -37.42 23.07 16.19
CA ALA A 4 -38.50 23.13 15.21
C ALA A 4 -38.93 21.72 14.79
N GLY A 5 -37.96 20.83 14.51
CA GLY A 5 -38.25 19.41 14.23
C GLY A 5 -38.98 18.72 15.38
N LYS A 6 -38.62 19.04 16.64
CA LYS A 6 -39.36 18.55 17.81
C LYS A 6 -40.78 19.13 17.90
N LYS A 7 -40.96 20.42 17.58
CA LYS A 7 -42.28 21.07 17.49
C LYS A 7 -43.16 20.42 16.43
N GLU A 8 -42.56 19.96 15.33
CA GLU A 8 -43.21 19.20 14.24
C GLU A 8 -43.41 17.71 14.57
N GLY A 9 -42.92 17.24 15.72
CA GLY A 9 -43.10 15.86 16.17
C GLY A 9 -42.23 14.83 15.47
N LEU A 10 -41.14 15.25 14.82
CA LEU A 10 -40.19 14.33 14.17
C LEU A 10 -39.57 13.33 15.17
N ASP A 11 -39.41 13.70 16.43
CA ASP A 11 -38.94 12.80 17.50
C ASP A 11 -39.97 11.71 17.88
N LYS A 12 -41.21 11.80 17.40
CA LYS A 12 -42.25 10.79 17.61
C LYS A 12 -42.29 9.75 16.51
N ASP A 13 -41.74 10.05 15.33
CA ASP A 13 -41.67 9.16 14.18
C ASP A 13 -40.95 7.85 14.57
N PRO A 14 -41.51 6.67 14.24
CA PRO A 14 -40.93 5.38 14.60
C PRO A 14 -39.52 5.13 14.03
N GLU A 15 -39.23 5.60 12.82
CA GLU A 15 -37.92 5.47 12.19
C GLU A 15 -36.90 6.37 12.87
N ILE A 16 -37.28 7.63 13.15
CA ILE A 16 -36.43 8.58 13.87
C ILE A 16 -36.17 8.10 15.31
N LYS A 17 -37.18 7.56 16.01
CA LYS A 17 -36.98 6.95 17.34
C LYS A 17 -35.97 5.80 17.30
N LYS A 18 -36.07 4.93 16.30
CA LYS A 18 -35.12 3.83 16.13
C LYS A 18 -33.71 4.35 15.89
N GLU A 19 -33.55 5.35 15.03
CA GLU A 19 -32.26 6.00 14.79
C GLU A 19 -31.69 6.64 16.06
N LEU A 20 -32.50 7.37 16.82
CA LEU A 20 -32.10 7.97 18.09
C LEU A 20 -31.63 6.92 19.11
N ILE A 21 -32.30 5.76 19.20
CA ILE A 21 -31.89 4.65 20.06
C ILE A 21 -30.54 4.08 19.62
N GLU A 22 -30.31 3.89 18.32
CA GLU A 22 -29.03 3.39 17.82
C GLU A 22 -27.90 4.41 18.01
N ILE A 23 -28.18 5.70 17.83
CA ILE A 23 -27.23 6.78 18.14
C ILE A 23 -26.88 6.74 19.63
N GLU A 24 -27.88 6.69 20.52
CA GLU A 24 -27.66 6.61 21.97
C GLU A 24 -26.77 5.43 22.34
N LYS A 25 -27.09 4.22 21.84
CA LYS A 25 -26.27 3.01 22.05
C LYS A 25 -24.84 3.21 21.56
N SER A 26 -24.66 3.74 20.35
CA SER A 26 -23.32 3.94 19.76
C SER A 26 -22.49 4.94 20.58
N VAL A 27 -23.11 6.02 21.06
CA VAL A 27 -22.46 7.04 21.88
C VAL A 27 -22.07 6.46 23.24
N LEU A 28 -22.97 5.72 23.89
CA LEU A 28 -22.70 5.06 25.17
C LEU A 28 -21.58 4.03 25.05
N ALA A 29 -21.61 3.17 24.03
CA ALA A 29 -20.56 2.19 23.76
C ALA A 29 -19.20 2.86 23.52
N LYS A 30 -19.17 3.90 22.68
CA LYS A 30 -17.97 4.69 22.42
C LYS A 30 -17.42 5.32 23.70
N LYS A 31 -18.26 6.02 24.48
CA LYS A 31 -17.84 6.68 25.72
C LYS A 31 -17.38 5.69 26.78
N TYR A 32 -18.01 4.52 26.86
CA TYR A 32 -17.59 3.43 27.73
C TYR A 32 -16.19 2.93 27.33
N PHE A 33 -15.96 2.66 26.05
CA PHE A 33 -14.65 2.25 25.56
C PHE A 33 -13.58 3.31 25.79
N GLU A 34 -13.83 4.58 25.41
CA GLU A 34 -12.91 5.71 25.66
C GLU A 34 -12.52 5.80 27.14
N LYS A 35 -13.50 5.66 28.06
CA LYS A 35 -13.25 5.67 29.51
C LYS A 35 -12.35 4.52 29.97
N LYS A 36 -12.44 3.36 29.32
CA LYS A 36 -11.59 2.19 29.61
C LYS A 36 -10.21 2.33 28.98
N ALA A 37 -10.14 2.77 27.72
CA ALA A 37 -8.90 2.97 26.98
C ALA A 37 -7.99 4.01 27.65
N LYS A 38 -8.55 5.09 28.22
CA LYS A 38 -7.80 6.08 29.02
C LYS A 38 -7.07 5.50 30.23
N LYS A 39 -7.42 4.29 30.68
CA LYS A 39 -6.75 3.60 31.79
C LYS A 39 -5.64 2.66 31.33
N LEU A 40 -5.45 2.49 30.02
CA LEU A 40 -4.32 1.72 29.49
C LEU A 40 -3.03 2.44 29.87
N ASN A 41 -2.22 1.78 30.70
CA ASN A 41 -0.90 2.28 31.08
C ASN A 41 0.12 1.66 30.12
N ILE A 42 0.58 2.44 29.14
CA ILE A 42 1.58 2.02 28.17
C ILE A 42 2.92 2.61 28.59
N ASN A 43 3.94 1.77 28.74
CA ASN A 43 5.29 2.22 29.06
C ASN A 43 6.28 1.98 27.91
N GLU A 44 7.41 2.69 27.92
CA GLU A 44 8.40 2.60 26.84
C GLU A 44 9.02 1.21 26.69
N ARG A 45 9.14 0.45 27.80
CA ARG A 45 9.66 -0.92 27.75
C ARG A 45 8.77 -1.82 26.91
N GLU A 46 7.45 -1.75 27.12
CA GLU A 46 6.47 -2.51 26.34
C GLU A 46 6.48 -2.15 24.85
N ILE A 47 6.59 -0.85 24.54
CA ILE A 47 6.68 -0.38 23.16
C ILE A 47 7.96 -0.92 22.48
N LYS A 48 9.11 -0.89 23.18
CA LYS A 48 10.37 -1.46 22.68
C LYS A 48 10.28 -2.97 22.48
N GLU A 49 9.65 -3.70 23.42
CA GLU A 49 9.41 -5.14 23.29
C GLU A 49 8.49 -5.45 22.11
N TYR A 50 7.46 -4.64 21.87
CA TYR A 50 6.58 -4.75 20.72
C TYR A 50 7.35 -4.54 19.42
N TYR A 51 8.18 -3.50 19.30
CA TYR A 51 9.04 -3.32 18.14
C TYR A 51 9.95 -4.52 17.91
N LYS A 52 10.65 -5.02 18.94
CA LYS A 52 11.55 -6.18 18.80
C LYS A 52 10.85 -7.40 18.22
N LYS A 53 9.62 -7.67 18.66
CA LYS A 53 8.79 -8.80 18.20
C LYS A 53 8.21 -8.60 16.80
N ASN A 54 8.06 -7.36 16.35
CA ASN A 54 7.35 -7.01 15.11
C ASN A 54 8.22 -6.21 14.12
N LYS A 55 9.55 -6.21 14.29
CA LYS A 55 10.47 -5.31 13.55
C LYS A 55 10.37 -5.43 12.03
N GLU A 56 10.07 -6.63 11.52
CA GLU A 56 9.90 -6.87 10.08
C GLU A 56 8.72 -6.09 9.48
N ARG A 57 7.69 -5.77 10.27
CA ARG A 57 6.57 -4.93 9.82
C ARG A 57 7.01 -3.53 9.39
N TYR A 58 8.11 -3.04 9.97
CA TYR A 58 8.67 -1.72 9.68
C TYR A 58 9.76 -1.76 8.61
N LYS A 59 10.05 -2.93 8.03
CA LYS A 59 11.05 -3.08 6.98
C LYS A 59 10.69 -2.19 5.79
N LYS A 60 11.61 -1.30 5.44
CA LYS A 60 11.56 -0.55 4.19
C LYS A 60 12.17 -1.44 3.09
N PRO A 61 11.43 -1.71 2.00
CA PRO A 61 11.95 -2.52 0.91
C PRO A 61 13.12 -1.81 0.23
N GLU A 62 13.91 -2.57 -0.52
CA GLU A 62 14.94 -2.00 -1.39
C GLU A 62 14.28 -1.06 -2.41
N GLU A 63 14.93 0.08 -2.67
CA GLU A 63 14.51 1.09 -3.63
C GLU A 63 15.67 1.47 -4.57
N VAL A 64 15.36 1.85 -5.79
CA VAL A 64 16.34 2.29 -6.79
C VAL A 64 15.88 3.58 -7.46
N HIS A 65 16.77 4.57 -7.57
CA HIS A 65 16.53 5.74 -8.42
C HIS A 65 17.05 5.42 -9.81
N VAL A 66 16.18 5.44 -10.81
CA VAL A 66 16.54 5.04 -12.18
C VAL A 66 16.16 6.09 -13.22
N LYS A 67 16.93 6.09 -14.30
CA LYS A 67 16.58 6.73 -15.57
C LYS A 67 16.38 5.66 -16.63
N HIS A 68 15.50 5.91 -17.59
CA HIS A 68 15.28 4.99 -18.70
C HIS A 68 15.18 5.69 -20.06
N ILE A 69 15.41 4.91 -21.11
CA ILE A 69 15.10 5.25 -22.50
C ILE A 69 14.22 4.14 -23.04
N LEU A 70 12.94 4.46 -23.25
CA LEU A 70 12.01 3.57 -23.95
C LEU A 70 12.15 3.73 -25.46
N ILE A 71 12.32 2.62 -26.18
CA ILE A 71 12.06 2.49 -27.62
C ILE A 71 10.78 1.70 -27.79
N TYR A 72 9.72 2.39 -28.22
CA TYR A 72 8.38 1.81 -28.28
C TYR A 72 8.29 0.71 -29.33
N VAL A 73 7.58 -0.37 -28.99
CA VAL A 73 7.22 -1.45 -29.91
C VAL A 73 5.75 -1.77 -29.71
N PRO A 74 4.91 -1.66 -30.77
CA PRO A 74 3.52 -2.09 -30.70
C PRO A 74 3.39 -3.54 -30.26
N LYS A 75 2.34 -3.86 -29.49
CA LYS A 75 2.10 -5.22 -28.96
C LYS A 75 2.07 -6.31 -30.05
N ASN A 76 1.61 -5.96 -31.25
CA ASN A 76 1.44 -6.87 -32.39
C ASN A 76 2.47 -6.59 -33.51
N ALA A 77 3.63 -6.02 -33.15
CA ALA A 77 4.69 -5.75 -34.11
C ALA A 77 5.22 -7.05 -34.74
N ASP A 78 5.63 -6.98 -36.01
CA ASP A 78 6.33 -8.08 -36.66
C ASP A 78 7.78 -8.22 -36.16
N LYS A 79 8.42 -9.36 -36.46
CA LYS A 79 9.81 -9.63 -36.06
C LYS A 79 10.78 -8.57 -36.56
N ALA A 80 10.58 -8.07 -37.78
CA ALA A 80 11.44 -7.03 -38.36
C ALA A 80 11.39 -5.72 -37.57
N THR A 81 10.20 -5.34 -37.10
CA THR A 81 10.00 -4.15 -36.25
C THR A 81 10.62 -4.36 -34.87
N GLU A 82 10.45 -5.53 -34.26
CA GLU A 82 11.10 -5.86 -32.99
C GLU A 82 12.64 -5.82 -33.09
N GLU A 83 13.21 -6.42 -34.14
CA GLU A 83 14.65 -6.43 -34.38
C GLU A 83 15.21 -5.03 -34.61
N LYS A 84 14.48 -4.19 -35.36
CA LYS A 84 14.85 -2.78 -35.58
C LYS A 84 14.86 -2.00 -34.26
N ALA A 85 13.86 -2.18 -33.41
CA ALA A 85 13.80 -1.55 -32.09
C ALA A 85 14.92 -2.03 -31.17
N LEU A 86 15.20 -3.33 -31.14
CA LEU A 86 16.31 -3.91 -30.38
C LEU A 86 17.66 -3.37 -30.86
N LYS A 87 17.87 -3.28 -32.18
CA LYS A 87 19.09 -2.73 -32.77
C LYS A 87 19.27 -1.26 -32.39
N LYS A 88 18.20 -0.45 -32.46
CA LYS A 88 18.20 0.96 -32.01
C LYS A 88 18.56 1.05 -30.53
N ALA A 89 17.96 0.22 -29.67
CA ALA A 89 18.25 0.21 -28.24
C ALA A 89 19.72 -0.17 -27.95
N LYS A 90 20.26 -1.18 -28.64
CA LYS A 90 21.68 -1.57 -28.55
C LYS A 90 22.62 -0.44 -28.99
N GLN A 91 22.28 0.28 -30.06
CA GLN A 91 23.08 1.40 -30.56
C GLN A 91 23.11 2.57 -29.55
N ILE A 92 21.96 2.93 -28.98
CA ILE A 92 21.87 3.99 -27.96
C ILE A 92 22.71 3.60 -26.74
N ARG A 93 22.57 2.36 -26.24
CA ARG A 93 23.42 1.85 -25.15
C ARG A 93 24.90 1.97 -25.49
N ALA A 94 25.31 1.58 -26.69
CA ALA A 94 26.71 1.67 -27.11
C ALA A 94 27.23 3.11 -27.13
N GLN A 95 26.40 4.10 -27.48
CA GLN A 95 26.77 5.51 -27.39
C GLN A 95 26.97 5.95 -25.93
N ILE A 96 26.08 5.54 -25.02
CA ILE A 96 26.20 5.84 -23.58
C ILE A 96 27.52 5.28 -23.03
N LEU A 97 27.84 4.02 -23.36
CA LEU A 97 29.08 3.38 -22.92
C LEU A 97 30.34 4.02 -23.51
N LYS A 98 30.22 4.76 -24.62
CA LYS A 98 31.31 5.55 -25.22
C LYS A 98 31.39 6.98 -24.66
N GLY A 99 30.55 7.34 -23.69
CA GLY A 99 30.60 8.64 -23.00
C GLY A 99 29.51 9.63 -23.41
N ALA A 100 28.55 9.27 -24.27
CA ALA A 100 27.40 10.12 -24.52
C ALA A 100 26.53 10.26 -23.25
N LYS A 101 26.00 11.45 -22.98
CA LYS A 101 25.16 11.69 -21.80
C LYS A 101 23.81 10.99 -21.94
N PHE A 102 23.43 10.23 -20.92
CA PHE A 102 22.19 9.45 -20.91
C PHE A 102 20.96 10.36 -21.13
N GLU A 103 20.94 11.49 -20.45
CA GLU A 103 19.82 12.44 -20.44
C GLU A 103 19.61 13.10 -21.80
N GLU A 104 20.69 13.39 -22.52
CA GLU A 104 20.62 13.92 -23.89
C GLU A 104 20.04 12.88 -24.85
N LEU A 105 20.52 11.63 -24.77
CA LEU A 105 19.99 10.54 -25.58
C LEU A 105 18.54 10.19 -25.21
N ALA A 106 18.15 10.31 -23.94
CA ALA A 106 16.77 10.11 -23.52
C ALA A 106 15.84 11.17 -24.14
N LYS A 107 16.23 12.44 -24.08
CA LYS A 107 15.49 13.55 -24.71
C LYS A 107 15.37 13.42 -26.22
N ILE A 108 16.37 12.84 -26.89
CA ILE A 108 16.34 12.66 -28.34
C ILE A 108 15.51 11.42 -28.72
N TYR A 109 15.83 10.28 -28.11
CA TYR A 109 15.42 8.97 -28.62
C TYR A 109 14.28 8.30 -27.86
N SER A 110 13.99 8.73 -26.63
CA SER A 110 12.94 8.05 -25.86
C SER A 110 11.56 8.35 -26.41
N ASP A 111 10.72 7.32 -26.45
CA ASP A 111 9.30 7.39 -26.78
C ASP A 111 8.43 7.56 -25.52
N ASP A 112 9.00 7.53 -24.31
CA ASP A 112 8.27 7.78 -23.07
C ASP A 112 8.08 9.29 -22.81
N LYS A 113 6.91 9.81 -23.18
CA LYS A 113 6.56 11.22 -23.01
C LYS A 113 6.60 11.69 -21.54
N GLY A 114 6.46 10.81 -20.56
CA GLY A 114 6.41 11.18 -19.13
C GLY A 114 7.77 11.55 -18.55
N SER A 115 8.85 10.92 -19.02
CA SER A 115 10.20 11.12 -18.50
C SER A 115 11.18 11.69 -19.52
N LYS A 116 10.89 11.62 -20.83
CA LYS A 116 11.76 12.08 -21.92
C LYS A 116 12.36 13.46 -21.67
N GLU A 117 11.52 14.46 -21.40
CA GLU A 117 11.97 15.85 -21.18
C GLU A 117 12.79 16.03 -19.89
N LYS A 118 12.65 15.09 -18.94
CA LYS A 118 13.43 15.01 -17.70
C LYS A 118 14.68 14.13 -17.85
N GLY A 119 15.11 13.86 -19.09
CA GLY A 119 16.28 13.02 -19.34
C GLY A 119 16.06 11.54 -18.98
N GLY A 120 14.81 11.08 -19.05
CA GLY A 120 14.44 9.69 -18.76
C GLY A 120 14.24 9.39 -17.28
N ASP A 121 14.25 10.39 -16.39
CA ASP A 121 14.14 10.18 -14.95
C ASP A 121 12.76 9.62 -14.54
N LEU A 122 12.77 8.43 -13.92
CA LEU A 122 11.58 7.77 -13.36
C LEU A 122 11.46 7.97 -11.84
N GLY A 123 12.44 8.60 -11.20
CA GLY A 123 12.50 8.75 -9.76
C GLY A 123 12.82 7.44 -9.03
N ILE A 124 12.36 7.35 -7.78
CA ILE A 124 12.58 6.18 -6.91
C ILE A 124 11.53 5.12 -7.20
N ILE A 125 11.98 3.93 -7.57
CA ILE A 125 11.17 2.72 -7.74
C ILE A 125 11.43 1.79 -6.57
N LYS A 126 10.35 1.39 -5.89
CA LYS A 126 10.40 0.37 -4.82
C LYS A 126 10.15 -1.02 -5.40
N LYS A 127 10.72 -2.03 -4.76
CA LYS A 127 10.42 -3.42 -5.08
C LYS A 127 8.90 -3.68 -4.98
N GLY A 128 8.32 -4.33 -5.97
CA GLY A 128 6.89 -4.59 -6.12
C GLY A 128 6.10 -3.53 -6.92
N GLN A 129 6.72 -2.44 -7.39
CA GLN A 129 6.00 -1.36 -8.10
C GLN A 129 6.01 -1.49 -9.63
N THR A 130 6.84 -2.37 -10.20
CA THR A 130 6.99 -2.51 -11.65
C THR A 130 6.77 -3.96 -12.09
N ILE A 131 6.71 -4.18 -13.40
CA ILE A 131 6.59 -5.54 -13.94
C ILE A 131 7.83 -6.38 -13.59
N PRO A 132 7.69 -7.70 -13.34
CA PRO A 132 8.78 -8.54 -12.86
C PRO A 132 10.04 -8.53 -13.74
N GLU A 133 9.89 -8.45 -15.06
CA GLU A 133 11.00 -8.46 -16.02
C GLU A 133 11.84 -7.19 -15.92
N PHE A 134 11.19 -6.03 -15.70
CA PHE A 134 11.88 -4.76 -15.52
C PHE A 134 12.54 -4.72 -14.14
N GLU A 135 11.78 -5.07 -13.10
CA GLU A 135 12.26 -5.08 -11.72
C GLU A 135 13.51 -5.96 -11.55
N LYS A 136 13.47 -7.19 -12.06
CA LYS A 136 14.56 -8.15 -11.93
C LYS A 136 15.88 -7.62 -12.49
N GLU A 137 15.82 -6.82 -13.55
CA GLU A 137 17.02 -6.29 -14.19
C GLU A 137 17.52 -5.00 -13.51
N ILE A 138 16.64 -4.06 -13.16
CA ILE A 138 17.07 -2.81 -12.51
C ILE A 138 17.67 -3.04 -11.12
N PHE A 139 17.13 -4.00 -10.36
CA PHE A 139 17.63 -4.31 -9.02
C PHE A 139 18.93 -5.14 -9.04
N LYS A 140 19.38 -5.65 -10.19
CA LYS A 140 20.73 -6.27 -10.31
C LYS A 140 21.82 -5.26 -10.57
N LEU A 141 21.51 -4.16 -11.26
CA LEU A 141 22.49 -3.15 -11.66
C LEU A 141 23.10 -2.44 -10.44
N LYS A 142 24.37 -2.08 -10.53
CA LYS A 142 25.01 -1.19 -9.55
C LYS A 142 24.74 0.28 -9.91
N PRO A 143 24.84 1.21 -8.94
CA PRO A 143 24.81 2.64 -9.26
C PRO A 143 25.82 3.00 -10.36
N GLY A 144 25.37 3.73 -11.36
CA GLY A 144 26.12 4.11 -12.56
C GLY A 144 26.06 3.10 -13.71
N GLU A 145 25.64 1.86 -13.49
CA GLU A 145 25.60 0.84 -14.55
C GLU A 145 24.43 1.05 -15.53
N ILE A 146 24.67 0.65 -16.79
CA ILE A 146 23.70 0.71 -17.88
C ILE A 146 23.27 -0.71 -18.26
N SER A 147 21.97 -0.97 -18.21
CA SER A 147 21.39 -2.29 -18.53
C SER A 147 21.65 -2.68 -19.98
N LEU A 148 21.55 -3.98 -20.27
CA LEU A 148 21.20 -4.43 -21.63
C LEU A 148 19.76 -3.99 -21.97
N PRO A 149 19.34 -3.96 -23.24
CA PRO A 149 17.96 -3.68 -23.59
C PRO A 149 16.99 -4.68 -22.93
N ILE A 150 16.10 -4.17 -22.09
CA ILE A 150 15.10 -4.95 -21.34
C ILE A 150 13.80 -4.94 -22.15
N ARG A 151 13.28 -6.11 -22.53
CA ARG A 151 11.98 -6.23 -23.21
C ARG A 151 10.85 -6.13 -22.18
N SER A 152 9.85 -5.31 -22.50
CA SER A 152 8.58 -5.17 -21.77
C SER A 152 7.41 -5.11 -22.75
N PRO A 153 6.13 -5.14 -22.35
CA PRO A 153 5.00 -4.92 -23.25
C PRO A 153 5.02 -3.61 -24.05
N TYR A 154 5.76 -2.59 -23.58
CA TYR A 154 5.84 -1.28 -24.22
C TYR A 154 6.97 -1.17 -25.26
N GLY A 155 7.88 -2.14 -25.30
CA GLY A 155 9.07 -2.13 -26.15
C GLY A 155 10.35 -2.42 -25.39
N TYR A 156 11.46 -1.83 -25.82
CA TYR A 156 12.78 -2.04 -25.24
C TYR A 156 13.20 -0.85 -24.38
N HIS A 157 13.70 -1.15 -23.18
CA HIS A 157 14.18 -0.16 -22.22
C HIS A 157 15.68 -0.26 -22.06
N ILE A 158 16.36 0.86 -22.08
CA ILE A 158 17.73 0.98 -21.55
C ILE A 158 17.62 1.70 -20.23
N VAL A 159 18.14 1.10 -19.16
CA VAL A 159 18.03 1.66 -17.81
C VAL A 159 19.41 2.00 -17.26
N LYS A 160 19.49 3.12 -16.56
CA LYS A 160 20.62 3.50 -15.70
C LYS A 160 20.13 3.56 -14.27
N VAL A 161 20.82 2.89 -13.35
CA VAL A 161 20.60 3.08 -11.91
C VAL A 161 21.45 4.25 -11.44
N GLU A 162 20.84 5.32 -10.95
CA GLU A 162 21.57 6.46 -10.35
C GLU A 162 21.96 6.15 -8.90
N LYS A 163 21.04 5.53 -8.14
CA LYS A 163 21.23 5.23 -6.73
C LYS A 163 20.51 3.95 -6.34
N LYS A 164 21.13 3.17 -5.45
CA LYS A 164 20.47 2.08 -4.71
C LYS A 164 20.27 2.49 -3.26
N ILE A 165 19.09 2.21 -2.74
CA ILE A 165 18.72 2.38 -1.34
C ILE A 165 18.43 0.97 -0.83
N PRO A 166 19.33 0.38 -0.02
CA PRO A 166 19.17 -0.99 0.42
C PRO A 166 17.92 -1.14 1.28
N GLU A 167 17.38 -2.36 1.33
CA GLU A 167 16.37 -2.66 2.33
C GLU A 167 16.91 -2.37 3.74
N LYS A 168 16.06 -1.78 4.58
CA LYS A 168 16.44 -1.41 5.94
C LYS A 168 15.28 -1.68 6.87
N ILE A 169 15.57 -2.34 7.98
CA ILE A 169 14.71 -2.30 9.16
C ILE A 169 15.14 -1.07 9.96
N PRO A 170 14.35 0.01 10.01
CA PRO A 170 14.69 1.21 10.77
C PRO A 170 14.86 0.87 12.25
N SER A 171 15.73 1.57 12.97
CA SER A 171 15.88 1.41 14.42
C SER A 171 14.60 1.79 15.16
N PHE A 172 14.48 1.38 16.42
CA PHE A 172 13.34 1.76 17.26
C PHE A 172 13.17 3.28 17.31
N GLU A 173 14.26 4.03 17.41
CA GLU A 173 14.29 5.48 17.48
C GLU A 173 13.76 6.12 16.19
N GLU A 174 14.08 5.55 15.02
CA GLU A 174 13.61 6.04 13.72
C GLU A 174 12.09 5.87 13.52
N VAL A 175 11.47 4.91 14.21
CA VAL A 175 10.04 4.59 14.07
C VAL A 175 9.27 4.64 15.39
N LYS A 176 9.79 5.31 16.43
CA LYS A 176 9.25 5.27 17.80
C LYS A 176 7.77 5.63 17.87
N ASP A 177 7.38 6.69 17.17
CA ASP A 177 6.00 7.18 17.19
C ASP A 177 5.04 6.22 16.47
N LEU A 178 5.44 5.70 15.31
CA LEU A 178 4.67 4.70 14.57
C LEU A 178 4.50 3.41 15.40
N VAL A 179 5.56 2.93 16.04
CA VAL A 179 5.51 1.74 16.91
C VAL A 179 4.57 1.99 18.09
N LYS A 180 4.60 3.20 18.67
CA LYS A 180 3.72 3.57 19.79
C LYS A 180 2.26 3.56 19.37
N GLU A 181 1.93 4.11 18.20
CA GLU A 181 0.58 4.08 17.63
C GLU A 181 0.11 2.65 17.37
N ASP A 182 0.93 1.83 16.70
CA ASP A 182 0.63 0.42 16.43
C ASP A 182 0.43 -0.38 17.73
N TYR A 183 1.26 -0.11 18.76
CA TYR A 183 1.13 -0.76 20.05
C TYR A 183 -0.13 -0.33 20.81
N LEU A 184 -0.48 0.96 20.75
CA LEU A 184 -1.72 1.48 21.33
C LEU A 184 -2.94 0.85 20.65
N GLN A 185 -2.97 0.80 19.33
CA GLN A 185 -4.04 0.15 18.58
C GLN A 185 -4.19 -1.32 19.01
N LYS A 186 -3.08 -2.06 19.08
CA LYS A 186 -3.11 -3.44 19.58
C LYS A 186 -3.68 -3.55 21.00
N LYS A 187 -3.31 -2.63 21.90
CA LYS A 187 -3.83 -2.62 23.28
C LYS A 187 -5.31 -2.30 23.35
N GLU A 188 -5.80 -1.43 22.48
CA GLU A 188 -7.22 -1.12 22.33
C GLU A 188 -8.01 -2.32 21.79
N GLU A 189 -7.46 -3.05 20.81
CA GLU A 189 -8.04 -4.29 20.30
C GLU A 189 -8.12 -5.39 21.39
N GLU A 190 -7.03 -5.58 22.16
CA GLU A 190 -7.00 -6.49 23.31
C GLU A 190 -8.04 -6.10 24.37
N LEU A 191 -8.16 -4.81 24.68
CA LEU A 191 -9.15 -4.29 25.62
C LEU A 191 -10.58 -4.53 25.13
N MET A 192 -10.85 -4.28 23.84
CA MET A 192 -12.17 -4.50 23.26
C MET A 192 -12.55 -5.98 23.34
N ALA A 193 -11.65 -6.88 22.97
CA ALA A 193 -11.87 -8.32 23.08
C ALA A 193 -12.18 -8.74 24.53
N GLN A 194 -11.45 -8.21 25.52
CA GLN A 194 -11.71 -8.46 26.93
C GLN A 194 -13.08 -7.94 27.39
N ILE A 195 -13.46 -6.73 26.98
CA ILE A 195 -14.76 -6.13 27.28
C ILE A 195 -15.88 -7.01 26.71
N LEU A 196 -15.80 -7.38 25.44
CA LEU A 196 -16.80 -8.21 24.77
C LEU A 196 -16.91 -9.59 25.41
N GLN A 197 -15.78 -10.22 25.74
CA GLN A 197 -15.77 -11.51 26.44
C GLN A 197 -16.46 -11.41 27.81
N LYS A 198 -16.21 -10.33 28.57
CA LYS A 198 -16.85 -10.10 29.87
C LYS A 198 -18.36 -9.90 29.71
N LEU A 199 -18.78 -9.03 28.79
CA LEU A 199 -20.20 -8.76 28.53
C LEU A 199 -20.94 -10.01 28.06
N TYR A 200 -20.31 -10.84 27.21
CA TYR A 200 -20.90 -12.09 26.75
C TYR A 200 -21.16 -13.07 27.91
N ARG A 201 -20.20 -13.19 28.84
CA ARG A 201 -20.35 -14.04 30.03
C ARG A 201 -21.42 -13.52 30.99
N GLU A 202 -21.47 -12.20 31.16
CA GLU A 202 -22.37 -11.52 32.11
C GLU A 202 -23.83 -11.55 31.63
N TYR A 203 -24.06 -11.23 30.36
CA TYR A 203 -25.42 -11.07 29.83
C TYR A 203 -25.96 -12.29 29.08
N GLN A 204 -25.11 -13.29 28.80
CA GLN A 204 -25.47 -14.52 28.09
C GLN A 204 -26.42 -14.28 26.90
N PRO A 205 -26.05 -13.40 25.95
CA PRO A 205 -26.97 -12.99 24.89
C PRO A 205 -27.38 -14.21 24.04
N LYS A 206 -28.69 -14.38 23.82
CA LYS A 206 -29.20 -15.41 22.92
C LYS A 206 -28.89 -15.01 21.47
N ILE A 207 -28.04 -15.79 20.80
CA ILE A 207 -27.75 -15.61 19.38
C ILE A 207 -28.86 -16.31 18.58
N TYR A 208 -29.75 -15.52 17.99
CA TYR A 208 -30.71 -16.03 17.02
C TYR A 208 -30.06 -15.99 15.63
N LEU A 209 -29.49 -17.12 15.21
CA LEU A 209 -29.13 -17.30 13.81
C LEU A 209 -30.42 -17.32 12.99
N LYS A 210 -30.70 -16.25 12.26
CA LYS A 210 -31.65 -16.33 11.14
C LYS A 210 -30.96 -17.14 10.04
N LEU A 211 -31.08 -18.47 10.11
CA LEU A 211 -30.88 -19.31 8.94
C LEU A 211 -31.86 -18.79 7.89
N GLY A 212 -31.33 -18.26 6.80
CA GLY A 212 -32.15 -17.84 5.66
C GLY A 212 -33.00 -19.03 5.24
N LYS A 213 -34.29 -18.80 5.01
CA LYS A 213 -35.18 -19.78 4.38
C LYS A 213 -34.65 -20.09 2.97
N LYS A 214 -33.68 -21.00 2.86
CA LYS A 214 -33.29 -21.61 1.58
C LYS A 214 -32.74 -23.04 1.71
N ASP A 215 -32.46 -23.53 2.92
CA ASP A 215 -31.91 -24.89 3.11
C ASP A 215 -32.90 -25.91 3.73
N MET A 216 -34.22 -25.65 3.66
CA MET A 216 -35.27 -26.64 4.03
C MET A 216 -36.22 -26.93 2.86
N GLN A 217 -35.67 -27.08 1.66
CA GLN A 217 -36.32 -27.78 0.55
C GLN A 217 -35.28 -28.67 -0.13
N ASN A 218 -34.91 -29.76 0.54
CA ASN A 218 -34.37 -30.96 -0.11
C ASN A 218 -34.56 -32.16 0.83
N GLU A 219 -35.82 -32.46 1.13
CA GLU A 219 -36.25 -33.83 1.42
C GLU A 219 -37.47 -34.09 0.54
N GLY A 220 -37.24 -34.83 -0.54
CA GLY A 220 -38.27 -35.09 -1.53
C GLY A 220 -37.74 -35.63 -2.86
N ARG A 221 -36.96 -36.71 -2.82
CA ARG A 221 -37.05 -37.86 -3.73
C ARG A 221 -36.11 -38.97 -3.29
#